data_AF-A0A2H0U938-F1
#
_entry.id   AF-A0A2H0U938-F1
#
_cell.length_a   1.000
_cell.length_b   1.000
_cell.length_c   1.000
_cell.angle_alpha   90.00
_cell.angle_beta   90.00
_cell.angle_gamma   90.00
#
_symmetry.space_group_name_H-M   'P 1'
#
loop_
_entity.id
_entity.type
_entity.pdbx_description
1 polymer ?
#
loop_
_entity_poly.entity_id
_entity_poly.type
_entity_poly.pdbx_seq_one_letter_code
_entity_poly.pdbx_strand_id
1 'polypeptide(L)'
;MLRTPMGVAAVVALGGLLVTALYRGNALQESRAASLSFTSSSSIPLSENDVFTQQELLLLGLSDDADAPSAARDSASIIGPIVVAQLVGGYAGLEDSGLLSEQTLAATADTVAKNLRAAVSYRTYTSADIKVRDDVSPEAVLLYRSEMRDALLPLLDNAQNELDLYGAYLDTGEGSHLDLLRDAAARYRSAEASAAALITPRDALIYHRDVLNALGGFAAVIEEMAAHADSALAAAALLRTYNEKEAAMYTAFNALSAYYVRKAS
;
A
#
# COMPACT_ATOMS: atom_id res chain seq x y z
N MET A 1 4.58 22.38 -50.19
CA MET A 1 4.12 21.86 -48.89
C MET A 1 4.48 20.38 -48.81
N LEU A 2 5.65 20.07 -48.24
CA LEU A 2 6.15 18.72 -47.92
C LEU A 2 5.57 18.28 -46.55
N ARG A 3 4.97 17.07 -46.38
CA ARG A 3 5.58 15.78 -45.93
C ARG A 3 6.40 15.90 -44.62
N THR A 4 6.22 15.16 -43.52
CA THR A 4 5.75 13.77 -43.21
C THR A 4 5.54 13.62 -41.66
N PRO A 5 5.77 12.48 -40.95
CA PRO A 5 4.75 11.56 -40.41
C PRO A 5 4.86 11.31 -38.88
N MET A 6 3.77 11.35 -38.11
CA MET A 6 3.75 10.74 -36.76
C MET A 6 2.39 10.12 -36.38
N GLY A 7 1.61 9.72 -37.39
CA GLY A 7 0.61 8.67 -37.22
C GLY A 7 1.27 7.33 -37.50
N VAL A 8 1.52 6.52 -36.46
CA VAL A 8 1.60 5.04 -36.42
C VAL A 8 2.17 4.53 -35.07
N ALA A 9 2.79 5.34 -34.21
CA ALA A 9 3.41 4.82 -32.97
C ALA A 9 2.53 4.83 -31.69
N ALA A 10 1.42 5.57 -31.64
CA ALA A 10 0.61 5.72 -30.41
C ALA A 10 -0.59 4.75 -30.29
N VAL A 11 -0.86 3.91 -31.30
CA VAL A 11 -1.98 2.96 -31.31
C VAL A 11 -1.56 1.53 -30.94
N VAL A 12 -0.25 1.26 -30.80
CA VAL A 12 0.25 -0.07 -30.40
C VAL A 12 0.44 -0.21 -28.88
N ALA A 13 0.53 0.89 -28.12
CA ALA A 13 0.76 0.85 -26.67
C ALA A 13 -0.54 0.86 -25.82
N LEU A 14 -1.65 1.39 -26.34
CA LEU A 14 -2.95 1.43 -25.64
C LEU A 14 -3.88 0.25 -26.00
N GLY A 15 -3.65 -0.43 -27.14
CA GLY A 15 -4.41 -1.63 -27.53
C GLY A 15 -3.97 -2.92 -26.83
N GLY A 16 -2.71 -3.02 -26.41
CA GLY A 16 -2.17 -4.23 -25.75
C GLY A 16 -2.55 -4.39 -24.28
N LEU A 17 -2.91 -3.29 -23.60
CA LEU A 17 -3.22 -3.25 -22.17
C LEU A 17 -4.68 -3.60 -21.85
N LEU A 18 -5.62 -3.34 -22.77
CA LEU A 18 -7.05 -3.66 -22.58
C LEU A 18 -7.40 -5.11 -22.92
N VAL A 19 -6.70 -5.75 -23.88
CA VAL A 19 -6.95 -7.15 -24.25
C VAL A 19 -6.32 -8.14 -23.26
N THR A 20 -5.24 -7.77 -22.57
CA THR A 20 -4.61 -8.62 -21.53
C THR A 20 -5.32 -8.55 -20.17
N ALA A 21 -6.01 -7.45 -19.86
CA ALA A 21 -6.80 -7.31 -18.64
C ALA A 21 -8.05 -8.24 -18.64
N LEU A 22 -8.70 -8.42 -19.80
CA LEU A 22 -9.88 -9.29 -19.90
C LEU A 22 -9.54 -10.79 -19.99
N TYR A 23 -8.35 -11.16 -20.46
CA TYR A 23 -7.91 -12.57 -20.50
C TYR A 23 -7.33 -13.05 -19.16
N ARG A 24 -6.79 -12.16 -18.31
CA ARG A 24 -6.27 -12.52 -16.97
C ARG A 24 -7.33 -12.59 -15.86
N GLY A 25 -8.50 -11.97 -16.05
CA GLY A 25 -9.61 -12.07 -15.10
C GLY A 25 -10.15 -13.49 -14.92
N ASN A 26 -10.20 -14.28 -16.00
CA ASN A 26 -10.68 -15.67 -15.94
C ASN A 26 -9.58 -16.68 -15.52
N ALA A 27 -8.29 -16.38 -15.75
CA ALA A 27 -7.20 -17.29 -15.40
C ALA A 27 -6.79 -17.23 -13.90
N LEU A 28 -7.15 -16.15 -13.18
CA LEU A 28 -6.81 -15.95 -11.77
C LEU A 28 -7.73 -16.70 -10.78
N GLN A 29 -8.86 -17.27 -11.25
CA GLN A 29 -9.68 -18.16 -10.42
C GLN A 29 -9.18 -19.61 -10.44
N GLU A 30 -8.62 -20.10 -11.55
CA GLU A 30 -8.07 -21.47 -11.61
C GLU A 30 -6.72 -21.60 -10.91
N SER A 31 -5.90 -20.54 -10.82
CA SER A 31 -4.59 -20.60 -10.16
C SER A 31 -4.63 -20.57 -8.64
N ARG A 32 -5.76 -20.19 -8.01
CA ARG A 32 -5.90 -20.20 -6.54
C ARG A 32 -6.08 -21.60 -5.95
N ALA A 33 -6.43 -22.60 -6.76
CA ALA A 33 -6.58 -23.99 -6.31
C ALA A 33 -5.26 -24.79 -6.32
N ALA A 34 -4.21 -24.31 -7.01
CA ALA A 34 -3.02 -25.11 -7.30
C ALA A 34 -1.73 -24.72 -6.56
N SER A 35 -1.71 -23.65 -5.75
CA SER A 35 -0.48 -23.20 -5.06
C SER A 35 -0.56 -23.25 -3.53
N LEU A 36 -1.30 -24.22 -2.98
CA LEU A 36 -1.15 -24.67 -1.58
C LEU A 36 -0.22 -25.88 -1.53
N SER A 37 0.99 -25.73 -2.06
CA SER A 37 2.12 -26.60 -1.73
C SER A 37 3.40 -26.02 -2.33
N PHE A 38 4.10 -25.17 -1.57
CA PHE A 38 5.55 -25.17 -1.66
C PHE A 38 6.12 -25.09 -0.26
N THR A 39 6.61 -26.25 0.16
CA THR A 39 7.34 -26.51 1.39
C THR A 39 8.57 -25.63 1.49
N SER A 40 8.79 -25.10 2.69
CA SER A 40 10.04 -24.54 3.19
C SER A 40 11.23 -25.46 2.92
N SER A 41 12.09 -25.10 1.97
CA SER A 41 13.51 -25.48 1.96
C SER A 41 14.21 -24.92 0.73
N SER A 42 14.99 -23.85 0.93
CA SER A 42 16.25 -23.58 0.21
C SER A 42 16.98 -22.45 0.94
N SER A 43 17.82 -22.85 1.89
CA SER A 43 18.86 -22.01 2.45
C SER A 43 19.89 -21.72 1.35
N ILE A 44 19.82 -20.54 0.77
CA ILE A 44 20.92 -19.99 -0.04
C ILE A 44 22.00 -19.56 0.98
N PRO A 45 23.24 -20.10 0.92
CA PRO A 45 24.32 -19.58 1.74
C PRO A 45 24.69 -18.19 1.21
N LEU A 46 24.31 -17.16 1.95
CA LEU A 46 24.74 -15.78 1.73
C LEU A 46 26.22 -15.68 2.11
N SER A 47 27.04 -15.17 1.19
CA SER A 47 28.43 -14.80 1.44
C SER A 47 28.46 -13.64 2.45
N GLU A 48 29.38 -13.72 3.41
CA GLU A 48 29.40 -12.98 4.68
C GLU A 48 29.69 -11.47 4.57
N ASN A 49 29.71 -10.89 3.36
CA ASN A 49 30.18 -9.51 3.13
C ASN A 49 29.18 -8.52 2.52
N ASP A 50 27.96 -8.90 2.17
CA ASP A 50 26.91 -7.96 1.70
C ASP A 50 25.56 -8.27 2.35
N VAL A 51 25.51 -8.17 3.68
CA VAL A 51 24.28 -8.33 4.43
C VAL A 51 23.57 -6.98 4.49
N PHE A 52 22.53 -6.83 3.67
CA PHE A 52 21.50 -5.80 3.88
C PHE A 52 21.18 -5.74 5.37
N THR A 53 21.35 -4.58 5.96
CA THR A 53 21.06 -4.36 7.38
C THR A 53 19.56 -4.59 7.61
N GLN A 54 19.18 -5.08 8.79
CA GLN A 54 17.75 -5.22 9.13
C GLN A 54 16.98 -3.90 8.94
N GLN A 55 17.67 -2.77 9.10
CA GLN A 55 17.14 -1.44 8.79
C GLN A 55 16.75 -1.29 7.32
N GLU A 56 17.56 -1.75 6.37
CA GLU A 56 17.22 -1.68 4.93
C GLU A 56 16.03 -2.59 4.57
N LEU A 57 15.92 -3.76 5.19
CA LEU A 57 14.76 -4.65 5.02
C LEU A 57 13.46 -4.03 5.57
N LEU A 58 13.56 -3.34 6.71
CA LEU A 58 12.45 -2.61 7.33
C LEU A 58 12.04 -1.39 6.51
N LEU A 59 13.02 -0.72 5.90
CA LEU A 59 12.85 0.44 5.01
C LEU A 59 12.24 0.08 3.65
N LEU A 60 12.48 -1.14 3.18
CA LEU A 60 11.91 -1.73 1.97
C LEU A 60 10.48 -2.28 2.19
N GLY A 61 9.93 -2.18 3.40
CA GLY A 61 8.62 -2.72 3.75
C GLY A 61 8.56 -4.25 3.71
N LEU A 62 9.71 -4.93 3.80
CA LEU A 62 9.81 -6.41 3.79
C LEU A 62 9.68 -7.01 5.18
N SER A 63 9.54 -6.18 6.22
CA SER A 63 9.27 -6.58 7.60
C SER A 63 8.41 -5.53 8.30
N ASP A 64 7.20 -5.93 8.73
CA ASP A 64 6.33 -5.18 9.64
C ASP A 64 6.85 -5.38 11.08
N ASP A 65 7.85 -4.59 11.51
CA ASP A 65 8.26 -4.57 12.92
C ASP A 65 7.73 -3.29 13.59
N ALA A 66 6.98 -3.50 14.67
CA ALA A 66 6.13 -2.50 15.30
C ALA A 66 6.87 -1.49 16.20
N ASP A 67 8.21 -1.50 16.21
CA ASP A 67 9.03 -0.78 17.19
C ASP A 67 10.27 -0.07 16.60
N ALA A 68 10.20 0.34 15.32
CA ALA A 68 11.28 1.12 14.73
C ALA A 68 11.33 2.56 15.30
N PRO A 69 12.52 3.06 15.72
CA PRO A 69 12.65 4.43 16.20
C PRO A 69 12.32 5.44 15.09
N SER A 70 11.87 6.63 15.51
CA SER A 70 11.33 7.75 14.71
C SER A 70 12.22 8.35 13.60
N ALA A 71 13.25 7.62 13.13
CA ALA A 71 14.08 7.97 11.97
C ALA A 71 13.38 7.68 10.63
N ALA A 72 12.23 7.00 10.62
CA ALA A 72 11.46 6.66 9.42
C ALA A 72 10.45 7.74 8.99
N ARG A 73 10.76 9.03 9.20
CA ARG A 73 9.88 10.15 8.81
C ARG A 73 9.98 10.58 7.35
N ASP A 74 10.96 10.05 6.61
CA ASP A 74 11.12 10.32 5.18
C ASP A 74 11.71 9.09 4.48
N SER A 75 11.03 7.96 4.63
CA SER A 75 11.38 6.71 3.95
C SER A 75 11.19 6.77 2.44
N ALA A 76 10.45 7.76 1.93
CA ALA A 76 10.27 8.01 0.51
C ALA A 76 11.50 8.67 -0.15
N SER A 77 12.20 9.57 0.53
CA SER A 77 13.41 10.24 0.00
C SER A 77 14.57 9.28 -0.29
N ILE A 78 14.70 8.21 0.48
CA ILE A 78 15.80 7.23 0.38
C ILE A 78 15.51 6.11 -0.63
N ILE A 79 14.31 6.05 -1.20
CA ILE A 79 13.94 5.07 -2.22
C ILE A 79 14.84 5.18 -3.45
N GLY A 80 15.12 6.40 -3.90
CA GLY A 80 15.98 6.63 -5.06
C GLY A 80 17.38 6.03 -4.88
N PRO A 81 18.12 6.39 -3.81
CA PRO A 81 19.39 5.77 -3.47
C PRO A 81 19.35 4.24 -3.36
N ILE A 82 18.32 3.66 -2.73
CA ILE A 82 18.20 2.20 -2.56
C ILE A 82 17.99 1.49 -3.89
N VAL A 83 17.13 2.01 -4.77
CA VAL A 83 16.90 1.44 -6.10
C VAL A 83 18.19 1.45 -6.92
N VAL A 84 18.95 2.56 -6.87
CA VAL A 84 20.24 2.66 -7.55
C VAL A 84 21.23 1.63 -6.99
N ALA A 85 21.32 1.49 -5.66
CA ALA A 85 22.20 0.50 -5.03
C ALA A 85 21.83 -0.94 -5.43
N GLN A 86 20.54 -1.28 -5.48
CA GLN A 86 20.08 -2.61 -5.90
C GLN A 86 20.38 -2.91 -7.37
N LEU A 87 20.19 -1.93 -8.25
CA LEU A 87 20.52 -2.10 -9.68
C LEU A 87 22.02 -2.26 -9.89
N VAL A 88 22.84 -1.47 -9.17
CA VAL A 88 24.31 -1.57 -9.24
C VAL A 88 24.81 -2.90 -8.67
N GLY A 89 24.30 -3.32 -7.50
CA GLY A 89 24.65 -4.62 -6.91
C GLY A 89 24.20 -5.79 -7.76
N GLY A 90 23.00 -5.71 -8.35
CA GLY A 90 22.49 -6.72 -9.28
C GLY A 90 23.31 -6.80 -10.56
N TYR A 91 23.77 -5.66 -11.10
CA TYR A 91 24.69 -5.62 -12.22
C TYR A 91 26.04 -6.27 -11.88
N ALA A 92 26.67 -5.87 -10.77
CA ALA A 92 27.96 -6.41 -10.33
C ALA A 92 27.89 -7.93 -10.10
N GLY A 93 26.83 -8.43 -9.47
CA GLY A 93 26.64 -9.87 -9.29
C GLY A 93 26.42 -10.65 -10.59
N LEU A 94 25.76 -10.04 -11.60
CA LEU A 94 25.62 -10.65 -12.93
C LEU A 94 26.94 -10.63 -13.71
N GLU A 95 27.74 -9.59 -13.56
CA GLU A 95 29.08 -9.50 -14.15
C GLU A 95 30.04 -10.53 -13.53
N ASP A 96 30.10 -10.63 -12.20
CA ASP A 96 30.96 -11.58 -11.47
C ASP A 96 30.59 -13.04 -11.75
N SER A 97 29.31 -13.33 -11.97
CA SER A 97 28.82 -14.67 -12.32
C SER A 97 28.94 -15.01 -13.82
N GLY A 98 29.38 -14.05 -14.65
CA GLY A 98 29.44 -14.22 -16.11
C GLY A 98 28.06 -14.39 -16.77
N LEU A 99 26.98 -14.02 -16.07
CA LEU A 99 25.58 -14.16 -16.51
C LEU A 99 25.01 -12.84 -17.04
N LEU A 100 25.85 -11.82 -17.23
CA LEU A 100 25.44 -10.52 -17.73
C LEU A 100 24.93 -10.64 -19.18
N SER A 101 23.63 -10.40 -19.34
CA SER A 101 22.94 -10.30 -20.62
C SER A 101 21.83 -9.27 -20.51
N GLU A 102 21.34 -8.75 -21.63
CA GLU A 102 20.18 -7.84 -21.63
C GLU A 102 18.96 -8.46 -20.94
N GLN A 103 18.76 -9.78 -21.13
CA GLN A 103 17.63 -10.50 -20.54
C GLN A 103 17.74 -10.60 -19.01
N THR A 104 18.91 -10.94 -18.49
CA THR A 104 19.14 -11.05 -17.04
C THR A 104 19.12 -9.70 -16.36
N LEU A 105 19.66 -8.66 -17.01
CA LEU A 105 19.58 -7.28 -16.51
C LEU A 105 18.12 -6.77 -16.46
N ALA A 106 17.34 -7.04 -17.51
CA ALA A 106 15.92 -6.68 -17.55
C ALA A 106 15.11 -7.43 -16.48
N ALA A 107 15.40 -8.71 -16.24
CA ALA A 107 14.74 -9.50 -15.19
C ALA A 107 15.07 -8.98 -13.77
N THR A 108 16.31 -8.54 -13.54
CA THR A 108 16.72 -7.89 -12.28
C THR A 108 15.98 -6.57 -12.10
N ALA A 109 15.93 -5.72 -13.13
CA ALA A 109 15.21 -4.45 -13.08
C ALA A 109 13.71 -4.64 -12.84
N ASP A 110 13.08 -5.63 -13.48
CA ASP A 110 11.67 -5.99 -13.25
C ASP A 110 11.42 -6.49 -11.83
N THR A 111 12.36 -7.26 -11.26
CA THR A 111 12.28 -7.71 -9.86
C THR A 111 12.37 -6.55 -8.89
N VAL A 112 13.33 -5.64 -9.08
CA VAL A 112 13.45 -4.40 -8.28
C VAL A 112 12.18 -3.59 -8.40
N ALA A 113 11.66 -3.40 -9.62
CA ALA A 113 10.43 -2.65 -9.84
C ALA A 113 9.21 -3.30 -9.15
N LYS A 114 9.05 -4.62 -9.21
CA LYS A 114 7.91 -5.34 -8.58
C LYS A 114 7.91 -5.21 -7.05
N ASN A 115 9.09 -5.26 -6.45
CA ASN A 115 9.28 -5.20 -5.00
C ASN A 115 9.41 -3.78 -4.47
N LEU A 116 9.47 -2.77 -5.36
CA LEU A 116 9.54 -1.38 -4.96
C LEU A 116 8.28 -1.01 -4.16
N ARG A 117 8.47 -0.74 -2.87
CA ARG A 117 7.47 -0.24 -1.93
C ARG A 117 8.10 0.86 -1.12
N ALA A 118 7.30 1.86 -0.80
CA ALA A 118 7.66 2.82 0.22
C ALA A 118 7.22 2.24 1.57
N ALA A 119 8.14 2.10 2.51
CA ALA A 119 7.76 1.99 3.91
C ALA A 119 7.08 3.29 4.32
N VAL A 120 5.93 3.20 4.99
CA VAL A 120 5.18 4.38 5.44
C VAL A 120 4.96 4.21 6.93
N SER A 121 5.41 5.19 7.70
CA SER A 121 5.29 5.18 9.16
C SER A 121 3.94 5.73 9.59
N TYR A 122 3.24 4.99 10.45
CA TYR A 122 1.98 5.42 11.06
C TYR A 122 1.83 4.81 12.45
N ARG A 123 0.90 5.37 13.24
CA ARG A 123 0.57 4.79 14.54
C ARG A 123 -0.16 3.46 14.33
N THR A 124 0.43 2.39 14.83
CA THR A 124 -0.23 1.08 14.90
C THR A 124 -0.91 0.92 16.25
N TYR A 125 -2.18 0.51 16.23
CA TYR A 125 -2.96 0.14 17.40
C TYR A 125 -2.81 -1.35 17.69
N THR A 126 -2.58 -1.65 18.96
CA THR A 126 -2.66 -2.99 19.52
C THR A 126 -3.99 -3.18 20.23
N SER A 127 -4.30 -4.42 20.60
CA SER A 127 -5.49 -4.73 21.41
C SER A 127 -5.49 -4.02 22.77
N ALA A 128 -4.32 -3.63 23.30
CA ALA A 128 -4.20 -2.94 24.58
C ALA A 128 -4.56 -1.45 24.49
N ASP A 129 -4.52 -0.87 23.28
CA ASP A 129 -4.80 0.55 23.05
C ASP A 129 -6.30 0.85 22.95
N ILE A 130 -7.13 -0.19 22.86
CA ILE A 130 -8.56 -0.08 22.55
C ILE A 130 -9.38 -0.29 23.82
N LYS A 131 -10.32 0.63 24.07
CA LYS A 131 -11.27 0.50 25.17
C LYS A 131 -12.30 -0.58 24.83
N VAL A 132 -12.48 -1.53 25.75
CA VAL A 132 -13.36 -2.68 25.55
C VAL A 132 -14.52 -2.67 26.54
N ARG A 133 -15.71 -3.04 26.06
CA ARG A 133 -16.84 -3.43 26.89
C ARG A 133 -17.04 -4.95 26.85
N ASP A 134 -17.40 -5.52 27.99
CA ASP A 134 -17.68 -6.95 28.10
C ASP A 134 -19.04 -7.34 27.53
N ASP A 135 -19.95 -6.37 27.41
CA ASP A 135 -21.26 -6.58 26.78
C ASP A 135 -21.09 -6.82 25.27
N VAL A 136 -21.43 -8.03 24.85
CA VAL A 136 -21.39 -8.52 23.46
C VAL A 136 -22.79 -8.90 22.95
N SER A 137 -23.84 -8.37 23.61
CA SER A 137 -25.23 -8.52 23.21
C SER A 137 -25.50 -7.91 21.83
N PRO A 138 -26.52 -8.39 21.09
CA PRO A 138 -26.93 -7.79 19.83
C PRO A 138 -27.17 -6.27 19.94
N GLU A 139 -27.75 -5.81 21.06
CA GLU A 139 -27.99 -4.40 21.34
C GLU A 139 -26.68 -3.61 21.44
N ALA A 140 -25.67 -4.14 22.15
CA ALA A 140 -24.36 -3.52 22.24
C ALA A 140 -23.66 -3.46 20.87
N VAL A 141 -23.84 -4.48 20.03
CA VAL A 141 -23.30 -4.50 18.65
C VAL A 141 -23.98 -3.47 17.76
N LEU A 142 -25.30 -3.30 17.86
CA LEU A 142 -26.04 -2.28 17.11
C LEU A 142 -25.65 -0.86 17.53
N LEU A 143 -25.47 -0.63 18.84
CA LEU A 143 -24.94 0.64 19.35
C LEU A 143 -23.54 0.91 18.81
N TYR A 144 -22.63 -0.05 18.93
CA TYR A 144 -21.26 0.05 18.41
C TYR A 144 -21.25 0.31 16.89
N ARG A 145 -22.13 -0.33 16.12
CA ARG A 145 -22.28 -0.06 14.67
C ARG A 145 -22.70 1.38 14.39
N SER A 146 -23.63 1.92 15.17
CA SER A 146 -24.05 3.33 15.04
C SER A 146 -22.90 4.27 15.38
N GLU A 147 -22.21 4.03 16.50
CA GLU A 147 -21.05 4.82 16.94
C GLU A 147 -19.93 4.81 15.89
N MET A 148 -19.63 3.64 15.28
CA MET A 148 -18.66 3.54 14.19
C MET A 148 -19.10 4.30 12.94
N ARG A 149 -20.39 4.27 12.56
CA ARG A 149 -20.88 5.06 11.43
C ARG A 149 -20.64 6.55 11.67
N ASP A 150 -20.94 7.01 12.87
CA ASP A 150 -20.80 8.42 13.23
C ASP A 150 -19.32 8.83 13.29
N ALA A 151 -18.43 7.95 13.77
CA ALA A 151 -16.99 8.16 13.77
C ALA A 151 -16.38 8.24 12.35
N LEU A 152 -16.98 7.57 11.37
CA LEU A 152 -16.51 7.54 9.98
C LEU A 152 -17.11 8.63 9.09
N LEU A 153 -18.01 9.47 9.62
CA LEU A 153 -18.63 10.57 8.87
C LEU A 153 -17.63 11.49 8.13
N PRO A 154 -16.44 11.83 8.68
CA PRO A 154 -15.49 12.69 7.99
C PRO A 154 -15.05 12.15 6.61
N LEU A 155 -15.11 10.83 6.40
CA LEU A 155 -14.74 10.22 5.13
C LEU A 155 -15.73 10.56 4.00
N LEU A 156 -16.98 10.89 4.35
CA LEU A 156 -18.00 11.27 3.36
C LEU A 156 -17.75 12.66 2.77
N ASP A 157 -16.90 13.47 3.39
CA ASP A 157 -16.50 14.78 2.88
C ASP A 157 -15.40 14.67 1.81
N ASN A 158 -14.87 13.47 1.54
CA ASN A 158 -14.01 13.21 0.38
C ASN A 158 -14.86 13.14 -0.90
N ALA A 159 -15.01 14.29 -1.56
CA ALA A 159 -15.82 14.43 -2.77
C ALA A 159 -15.15 13.86 -4.04
N GLN A 160 -13.84 13.65 -4.02
CA GLN A 160 -13.05 13.17 -5.16
C GLN A 160 -12.17 12.01 -4.73
N ASN A 161 -11.89 11.09 -5.66
CA ASN A 161 -10.99 9.98 -5.41
C ASN A 161 -9.54 10.47 -5.28
N GLU A 162 -8.80 9.91 -4.34
CA GLU A 162 -7.44 10.31 -3.99
C GLU A 162 -6.45 10.03 -5.14
N LEU A 163 -6.63 8.94 -5.90
CA LEU A 163 -5.82 8.67 -7.10
C LEU A 163 -6.15 9.62 -8.24
N ASP A 164 -7.42 10.03 -8.39
CA ASP A 164 -7.81 11.01 -9.41
C ASP A 164 -7.18 12.37 -9.12
N LEU A 165 -7.17 12.80 -7.84
CA LEU A 165 -6.47 14.01 -7.40
C LEU A 165 -4.97 13.93 -7.67
N TYR A 166 -4.34 12.81 -7.33
CA TYR A 166 -2.92 12.61 -7.56
C TYR A 166 -2.57 12.57 -9.06
N GLY A 167 -3.38 11.88 -9.87
CA GLY A 167 -3.24 11.85 -11.32
C GLY A 167 -3.39 13.24 -11.95
N ALA A 168 -4.40 14.01 -11.51
CA ALA A 168 -4.60 15.39 -11.97
C ALA A 168 -3.40 16.29 -11.64
N TYR A 169 -2.76 16.11 -10.48
CA TYR A 169 -1.50 16.78 -10.17
C TYR A 169 -0.38 16.37 -11.14
N LEU A 170 -0.19 15.07 -11.41
CA LEU A 170 0.85 14.60 -12.32
C LEU A 170 0.67 15.14 -13.75
N ASP A 171 -0.58 15.32 -14.19
CA ASP A 171 -0.90 15.83 -15.53
C ASP A 171 -0.75 17.36 -15.63
N THR A 172 -1.09 18.11 -14.57
CA THR A 172 -1.19 19.59 -14.62
C THR A 172 -0.05 20.32 -13.89
N GLY A 173 0.58 19.67 -12.91
CA GLY A 173 1.53 20.28 -11.99
C GLY A 173 0.90 21.25 -10.98
N GLU A 174 -0.43 21.36 -10.93
CA GLU A 174 -1.11 22.32 -10.06
C GLU A 174 -1.16 21.83 -8.61
N GLY A 175 -0.47 22.55 -7.71
CA GLY A 175 -0.37 22.20 -6.28
C GLY A 175 -1.69 22.18 -5.51
N SER A 176 -2.75 22.80 -6.03
CA SER A 176 -4.11 22.76 -5.45
C SER A 176 -4.64 21.33 -5.33
N HIS A 177 -4.28 20.44 -6.27
CA HIS A 177 -4.64 19.02 -6.20
C HIS A 177 -3.94 18.30 -5.04
N LEU A 178 -2.70 18.68 -4.72
CA LEU A 178 -2.00 18.14 -3.55
C LEU A 178 -2.58 18.66 -2.24
N ASP A 179 -3.09 19.90 -2.21
CA ASP A 179 -3.79 20.42 -1.03
C ASP A 179 -5.09 19.64 -0.77
N LEU A 180 -5.87 19.35 -1.82
CA LEU A 180 -7.05 18.49 -1.71
C LEU A 180 -6.71 17.07 -1.25
N LEU A 181 -5.57 16.54 -1.70
CA LEU A 181 -5.06 15.23 -1.29
C LEU A 181 -4.68 15.21 0.21
N ARG A 182 -4.06 16.28 0.70
CA ARG A 182 -3.76 16.46 2.14
C ARG A 182 -5.03 16.59 2.97
N ASP A 183 -6.03 17.33 2.48
CA ASP A 183 -7.33 17.44 3.14
C ASP A 183 -8.03 16.08 3.23
N ALA A 184 -7.94 15.26 2.18
CA ALA A 184 -8.47 13.90 2.19
C ALA A 184 -7.78 13.04 3.26
N ALA A 185 -6.45 13.06 3.33
CA ALA A 185 -5.70 12.36 4.38
C ALA A 185 -6.09 12.82 5.79
N ALA A 186 -6.27 14.13 5.99
CA ALA A 186 -6.68 14.68 7.28
C ALA A 186 -8.05 14.16 7.73
N ARG A 187 -8.98 13.91 6.81
CA ARG A 187 -10.28 13.30 7.13
C ARG A 187 -10.14 11.84 7.53
N TYR A 188 -9.24 11.07 6.90
CA TYR A 188 -8.90 9.72 7.35
C TYR A 188 -8.33 9.72 8.77
N ARG A 189 -7.41 10.65 9.09
CA ARG A 189 -6.89 10.82 10.46
C ARG A 189 -7.98 11.19 11.46
N SER A 190 -8.90 12.08 11.07
CA SER A 190 -10.04 12.44 11.92
C SER A 190 -10.92 11.25 12.20
N ALA A 191 -11.24 10.44 11.17
CA ALA A 191 -12.04 9.23 11.32
C ALA A 191 -11.33 8.18 12.20
N GLU A 192 -10.02 7.99 12.02
CA GLU A 192 -9.17 7.13 12.86
C GLU A 192 -9.26 7.56 14.33
N ALA A 193 -9.06 8.85 14.62
CA ALA A 193 -9.08 9.39 15.97
C ALA A 193 -10.47 9.25 16.63
N SER A 194 -11.54 9.53 15.88
CA SER A 194 -12.92 9.35 16.33
C SER A 194 -13.23 7.89 16.62
N ALA A 195 -12.81 6.97 15.75
CA ALA A 195 -13.01 5.53 15.94
C ALA A 195 -12.21 5.00 17.14
N ALA A 196 -10.97 5.44 17.33
CA ALA A 196 -10.12 5.02 18.44
C ALA A 196 -10.68 5.44 19.82
N ALA A 197 -11.54 6.47 19.86
CA ALA A 197 -12.17 6.94 21.09
C ALA A 197 -13.35 6.06 21.56
N LEU A 198 -13.86 5.18 20.69
CA LEU A 198 -15.03 4.36 20.96
C LEU A 198 -14.75 3.25 21.98
N ILE A 199 -15.83 2.73 22.58
CA ILE A 199 -15.76 1.56 23.47
C ILE A 199 -16.28 0.36 22.69
N THR A 200 -15.38 -0.54 22.32
CA THR A 200 -15.62 -1.65 21.41
C THR A 200 -16.07 -2.91 22.15
N PRO A 201 -17.10 -3.64 21.68
CA PRO A 201 -17.44 -4.96 22.23
C PRO A 201 -16.23 -5.91 22.20
N ARG A 202 -16.01 -6.70 23.25
CA ARG A 202 -14.82 -7.57 23.37
C ARG A 202 -14.61 -8.49 22.17
N ASP A 203 -15.69 -8.99 21.57
CA ASP A 203 -15.64 -9.87 20.41
C ASP A 203 -15.49 -9.13 19.06
N ALA A 204 -15.61 -7.79 19.05
CA ALA A 204 -15.33 -6.93 17.90
C ALA A 204 -13.88 -6.42 17.85
N LEU A 205 -13.10 -6.65 18.92
CA LEU A 205 -11.80 -6.02 19.16
C LEU A 205 -10.82 -6.15 17.99
N ILE A 206 -10.69 -7.35 17.42
CA ILE A 206 -9.77 -7.60 16.29
C ILE A 206 -10.21 -6.79 15.06
N TYR A 207 -11.50 -6.83 14.72
CA TYR A 207 -12.04 -6.11 13.57
C TYR A 207 -11.88 -4.59 13.72
N HIS A 208 -12.10 -4.07 14.93
CA HIS A 208 -11.92 -2.65 15.22
C HIS A 208 -10.46 -2.22 15.08
N ARG A 209 -9.53 -2.97 15.68
CA ARG A 209 -8.09 -2.74 15.56
C ARG A 209 -7.65 -2.70 14.10
N ASP A 210 -8.10 -3.67 13.31
CA ASP A 210 -7.71 -3.76 11.90
C ASP A 210 -8.24 -2.56 11.09
N VAL A 211 -9.42 -2.04 11.42
CA VAL A 211 -9.94 -0.79 10.82
C VAL A 211 -9.09 0.42 11.22
N LEU A 212 -8.71 0.57 12.49
CA LEU A 212 -7.84 1.68 12.93
C LEU A 212 -6.51 1.67 12.19
N ASN A 213 -5.87 0.49 12.11
CA ASN A 213 -4.58 0.34 11.43
C ASN A 213 -4.70 0.59 9.93
N ALA A 214 -5.80 0.15 9.30
CA ALA A 214 -6.03 0.42 7.89
C ALA A 214 -6.26 1.90 7.60
N LEU A 215 -7.06 2.60 8.42
CA LEU A 215 -7.26 4.05 8.30
C LEU A 215 -5.93 4.81 8.48
N GLY A 216 -5.17 4.49 9.52
CA GLY A 216 -3.90 5.15 9.81
C GLY A 216 -2.85 4.91 8.73
N GLY A 217 -2.76 3.69 8.20
CA GLY A 217 -1.84 3.35 7.12
C GLY A 217 -2.24 3.98 5.78
N PHE A 218 -3.54 4.05 5.48
CA PHE A 218 -4.04 4.67 4.25
C PHE A 218 -3.89 6.20 4.28
N ALA A 219 -4.20 6.84 5.41
CA ALA A 219 -3.94 8.28 5.60
C ALA A 219 -2.46 8.61 5.38
N ALA A 220 -1.57 7.82 5.98
CA ALA A 220 -0.14 8.04 5.90
C ALA A 220 0.40 7.91 4.48
N VAL A 221 -0.06 6.94 3.68
CA VAL A 221 0.42 6.83 2.30
C VAL A 221 -0.06 7.99 1.43
N ILE A 222 -1.27 8.51 1.67
CA ILE A 222 -1.77 9.71 0.98
C ILE A 222 -0.93 10.95 1.35
N GLU A 223 -0.59 11.10 2.63
CA GLU A 223 0.31 12.17 3.12
C GLU A 223 1.67 12.12 2.42
N GLU A 224 2.28 10.93 2.35
CA GLU A 224 3.57 10.71 1.68
C GLU A 224 3.48 10.94 0.17
N MET A 225 2.39 10.52 -0.49
CA MET A 225 2.16 10.82 -1.91
C MET A 225 2.12 12.33 -2.16
N ALA A 226 1.46 13.09 -1.30
CA ALA A 226 1.40 14.55 -1.41
C ALA A 226 2.72 15.25 -1.07
N ALA A 227 3.57 14.64 -0.24
CA ALA A 227 4.87 15.18 0.15
C ALA A 227 5.97 14.89 -0.89
N HIS A 228 5.89 13.77 -1.59
CA HIS A 228 6.92 13.29 -2.52
C HIS A 228 6.46 13.23 -3.98
N ALA A 229 5.46 14.02 -4.34
CA ALA A 229 4.86 14.02 -5.66
C ALA A 229 5.84 14.38 -6.81
N ASP A 230 6.87 15.17 -6.52
CA ASP A 230 7.92 15.56 -7.48
C ASP A 230 8.99 14.47 -7.71
N SER A 231 9.02 13.40 -6.90
CA SER A 231 10.01 12.34 -7.00
C SER A 231 9.44 11.13 -7.73
N ALA A 232 9.84 10.93 -9.00
CA ALA A 232 9.31 9.85 -9.84
C ALA A 232 9.47 8.45 -9.22
N LEU A 233 10.60 8.17 -8.54
CA LEU A 233 10.83 6.89 -7.88
C LEU A 233 10.00 6.74 -6.60
N ALA A 234 9.88 7.81 -5.82
CA ALA A 234 9.03 7.79 -4.63
C ALA A 234 7.55 7.64 -5.02
N ALA A 235 7.08 8.39 -6.01
CA ALA A 235 5.74 8.30 -6.58
C ALA A 235 5.41 6.87 -7.03
N ALA A 236 6.31 6.21 -7.78
CA ALA A 236 6.10 4.84 -8.23
C ALA A 236 6.04 3.82 -7.08
N ALA A 237 6.84 4.03 -6.04
CA ALA A 237 6.83 3.17 -4.84
C ALA A 237 5.57 3.39 -4.00
N LEU A 238 5.19 4.65 -3.79
CA LEU A 238 4.03 5.08 -3.02
C LEU A 238 2.72 4.69 -3.69
N LEU A 239 2.60 4.73 -5.02
CA LEU A 239 1.42 4.21 -5.74
C LEU A 239 1.21 2.71 -5.50
N ARG A 240 2.28 1.94 -5.37
CA ARG A 240 2.16 0.52 -5.03
C ARG A 240 1.77 0.31 -3.57
N THR A 241 2.37 1.07 -2.65
CA THR A 241 1.97 1.07 -1.24
C THR A 241 0.51 1.53 -1.08
N TYR A 242 0.04 2.50 -1.87
CA TYR A 242 -1.35 2.96 -1.88
C TYR A 242 -2.31 1.82 -2.18
N ASN A 243 -2.08 1.10 -3.28
CA ASN A 243 -2.95 -0.02 -3.67
C ASN A 243 -3.02 -1.10 -2.59
N GLU A 244 -1.90 -1.36 -1.90
CA GLU A 244 -1.85 -2.31 -0.80
C GLU A 244 -2.65 -1.82 0.42
N LYS A 245 -2.48 -0.56 0.83
CA LYS A 245 -3.20 0.01 1.97
C LYS A 245 -4.68 0.20 1.68
N GLU A 246 -5.05 0.52 0.44
CA GLU A 246 -6.45 0.56 -0.01
C GLU A 246 -7.10 -0.84 0.09
N ALA A 247 -6.41 -1.87 -0.39
CA ALA A 247 -6.87 -3.25 -0.27
C ALA A 247 -7.01 -3.71 1.20
N ALA A 248 -6.08 -3.29 2.07
CA ALA A 248 -6.18 -3.52 3.51
C ALA A 248 -7.40 -2.83 4.12
N MET A 249 -7.70 -1.59 3.70
CA MET A 249 -8.88 -0.84 4.10
C MET A 249 -10.17 -1.58 3.72
N TYR A 250 -10.33 -1.98 2.46
CA TYR A 250 -11.48 -2.77 2.03
C TYR A 250 -11.62 -4.08 2.81
N THR A 251 -10.50 -4.77 3.06
CA THR A 251 -10.49 -6.04 3.80
C THR A 251 -10.97 -5.84 5.25
N ALA A 252 -10.44 -4.84 5.94
CA ALA A 252 -10.81 -4.54 7.32
C ALA A 252 -12.30 -4.14 7.45
N PHE A 253 -12.78 -3.25 6.58
CA PHE A 253 -14.19 -2.83 6.59
C PHE A 253 -15.16 -3.98 6.24
N ASN A 254 -14.80 -4.83 5.28
CA ASN A 254 -15.60 -6.00 4.94
C ASN A 254 -15.66 -7.01 6.10
N ALA A 255 -14.54 -7.23 6.79
CA ALA A 255 -14.51 -8.11 7.96
C ALA A 255 -15.37 -7.56 9.11
N LEU A 256 -15.32 -6.26 9.37
CA LEU A 256 -16.16 -5.60 10.37
C LEU A 256 -17.65 -5.65 9.99
N SER A 257 -17.98 -5.43 8.71
CA SER A 257 -19.35 -5.55 8.21
C SER A 257 -19.89 -6.98 8.35
N ALA A 258 -19.09 -7.99 8.01
CA ALA A 258 -19.45 -9.39 8.19
C ALA A 258 -19.67 -9.75 9.68
N TYR A 259 -18.86 -9.18 10.58
CA TYR A 259 -19.10 -9.29 12.02
C TYR A 259 -20.47 -8.74 12.42
N TYR A 260 -20.85 -7.54 11.94
CA TYR A 260 -22.16 -6.96 12.24
C TYR A 260 -23.31 -7.83 11.75
N VAL A 261 -23.23 -8.34 10.52
CA VAL A 261 -24.27 -9.20 9.95
C VAL A 261 -24.42 -10.47 10.79
N ARG A 262 -23.31 -11.11 11.16
CA ARG A 262 -23.33 -12.37 11.95
C ARG A 262 -23.88 -12.20 13.36
N LYS A 263 -23.69 -11.03 13.99
CA LYS A 263 -24.05 -10.78 15.39
C LYS A 263 -25.43 -10.13 15.56
N ALA A 264 -25.91 -9.43 14.54
CA ALA A 264 -27.22 -8.77 14.54
C ALA A 264 -28.33 -9.59 13.85
N SER A 265 -27.98 -10.72 13.22
CA SER A 265 -28.92 -11.74 12.72
C SER A 265 -29.36 -12.69 13.82
#